data_AF-A0A524ETD8-F1
#
_entry.id   AF-A0A524ETD8-F1
#
_cell.length_a   1.000
_cell.length_b   1.000
_cell.length_c   1.000
_cell.angle_alpha   90.00
_cell.angle_beta   90.00
_cell.angle_gamma   90.00
#
_symmetry.space_group_name_H-M   'P 1'
#
loop_
_entity.id
_entity.type
_entity.pdbx_description
1 polymer ?
#
loop_
_entity_poly.entity_id
_entity_poly.type
_entity_poly.pdbx_seq_one_letter_code
_entity_poly.pdbx_strand_id
1 'polypeptide(L)'
;MNQMFKKYLIKNNFWLTKKKDCEWFVKHTPISGGIYAKLMQKGVEIQHSGERVIFTNFNELDEFLEKITSPRISEDASEFVNILNRRLSSNVLRKLDF
;
A
#
# COMPACT_ATOMS: atom_id res chain seq x y z
N MET A 1 19.35 -7.78 -7.60
CA MET A 1 17.94 -7.55 -8.00
C MET A 1 17.08 -7.06 -6.82
N ASN A 2 17.12 -7.72 -5.66
CA ASN A 2 16.32 -7.38 -4.46
C ASN A 2 16.50 -5.95 -3.92
N GLN A 3 17.66 -5.33 -4.16
CA GLN A 3 17.95 -3.99 -3.67
C GLN A 3 17.11 -2.89 -4.36
N MET A 4 16.64 -3.12 -5.59
CA MET A 4 15.75 -2.18 -6.28
C MET A 4 14.32 -2.23 -5.71
N PHE A 5 13.74 -3.43 -5.54
CA PHE A 5 12.45 -3.61 -4.89
C PHE A 5 12.46 -3.11 -3.44
N LYS A 6 13.55 -3.32 -2.69
CA LYS A 6 13.72 -2.77 -1.34
C LYS A 6 13.63 -1.24 -1.33
N LYS A 7 14.37 -0.56 -2.22
CA LYS A 7 14.31 0.92 -2.35
C LYS A 7 12.91 1.39 -2.74
N TYR A 8 12.28 0.69 -3.69
CA TYR A 8 10.93 1.00 -4.13
C TYR A 8 9.90 0.88 -2.99
N LEU A 9 9.95 -0.19 -2.19
CA LEU A 9 9.04 -0.38 -1.06
C LEU A 9 9.21 0.72 0.00
N ILE A 10 10.46 1.07 0.32
CA ILE A 10 10.76 2.17 1.26
C ILE A 10 10.22 3.50 0.73
N LYS A 11 10.43 3.79 -0.56
CA LYS A 11 9.90 5.01 -1.21
C LYS A 11 8.36 5.07 -1.18
N ASN A 12 7.71 3.91 -1.21
CA ASN A 12 6.25 3.77 -1.18
C ASN A 12 5.65 3.65 0.24
N ASN A 13 6.40 4.09 1.26
CA ASN A 13 6.00 4.09 2.68
C ASN A 13 5.75 2.71 3.27
N PHE A 14 6.41 1.66 2.76
CA PHE A 14 6.44 0.39 3.47
C PHE A 14 7.52 0.41 4.56
N TRP A 15 7.14 -0.08 5.73
CA TRP A 15 8.02 -0.17 6.89
C TRP A 15 8.62 -1.57 7.00
N LEU A 16 9.92 -1.63 7.18
CA LEU A 16 10.62 -2.90 7.36
C LEU A 16 10.26 -3.49 8.74
N THR A 17 9.72 -4.69 8.75
CA THR A 17 9.54 -5.51 9.94
C THR A 17 10.36 -6.80 9.81
N LYS A 18 11.12 -7.12 10.85
CA LYS A 18 11.91 -8.36 10.90
C LYS A 18 11.14 -9.36 11.74
N LYS A 19 10.61 -10.41 11.11
CA LYS A 19 9.95 -11.51 11.81
C LYS A 19 10.60 -12.82 11.35
N LYS A 20 11.26 -13.52 12.28
CA LYS A 20 11.84 -14.87 12.08
C LYS A 20 12.67 -14.98 10.79
N ASP A 21 13.76 -14.22 10.70
CA ASP A 21 14.73 -14.22 9.58
C ASP A 21 14.23 -13.80 8.18
N CYS A 22 12.94 -13.51 8.02
CA CYS A 22 12.42 -12.93 6.78
C CYS A 22 12.25 -11.41 6.93
N GLU A 23 12.85 -10.65 5.99
CA GLU A 23 12.58 -9.22 5.83
C GLU A 23 11.18 -9.04 5.21
N TRP A 24 10.23 -8.63 6.04
CA TRP A 24 8.90 -8.25 5.59
C TRP A 24 8.78 -6.73 5.56
N PHE A 25 7.97 -6.22 4.66
CA PHE A 25 7.67 -4.81 4.47
C PHE A 25 6.18 -4.65 4.69
N VAL A 26 5.76 -3.73 5.56
CA VAL A 26 4.35 -3.55 5.90
C VAL A 26 3.95 -2.13 5.62
N LYS A 27 2.84 -1.96 4.90
CA LYS A 27 2.18 -0.67 4.74
C LYS A 27 0.78 -0.79 5.32
N HIS A 28 0.49 0.06 6.28
CA HIS A 28 -0.86 0.19 6.82
C HIS A 28 -1.61 1.27 6.06
N THR A 29 -2.77 0.91 5.53
CA THR A 29 -3.72 1.84 4.91
C THR A 29 -5.01 1.77 5.71
N PRO A 30 -5.70 2.91 5.94
CA PRO A 30 -6.99 2.92 6.62
C PRO A 30 -8.09 2.13 5.89
N ILE A 31 -7.90 1.89 4.58
CA ILE A 31 -8.90 1.33 3.66
C ILE A 31 -8.63 -0.17 3.42
N SER A 32 -7.41 -0.52 3.04
CA SER A 32 -7.00 -1.90 2.70
C SER A 32 -6.43 -2.68 3.89
N GLY A 33 -6.31 -2.04 5.07
CA GLY A 33 -5.72 -2.67 6.25
C GLY A 33 -4.20 -2.79 6.13
N GLY A 34 -3.65 -3.99 6.41
CA GLY A 34 -2.21 -4.25 6.30
C GLY A 34 -1.85 -4.86 4.96
N ILE A 35 -1.04 -4.16 4.17
CA ILE A 35 -0.39 -4.69 2.96
C ILE A 35 0.99 -5.20 3.36
N TYR A 36 1.22 -6.49 3.16
CA TYR A 36 2.49 -7.13 3.49
C TYR A 36 3.26 -7.43 2.21
N ALA A 37 4.55 -7.14 2.20
CA ALA A 37 5.44 -7.36 1.07
C ALA A 37 6.65 -8.15 1.52
N LYS A 38 7.02 -9.17 0.75
CA LYS A 38 8.19 -10.02 1.01
C LYS A 38 9.11 -10.00 -0.21
N LEU A 39 10.38 -9.69 0.01
CA LEU A 39 11.37 -9.77 -1.05
C LEU A 39 11.65 -11.23 -1.39
N MET A 40 11.56 -11.58 -2.68
CA MET A 40 11.94 -12.89 -3.20
C MET A 40 13.26 -12.78 -3.97
N GLN A 41 13.86 -13.89 -4.41
CA GLN A 41 15.06 -13.85 -5.27
C GLN A 41 14.78 -13.14 -6.62
N LYS A 42 13.55 -13.25 -7.12
CA LYS A 42 13.06 -12.61 -8.34
C LYS A 42 11.73 -11.92 -8.05
N GLY A 43 11.77 -10.64 -7.72
CA GLY A 43 10.57 -9.83 -7.50
C GLY A 43 10.15 -9.68 -6.04
N VAL A 44 8.87 -9.35 -5.85
CA VAL A 44 8.23 -9.14 -4.56
C VAL A 44 6.90 -9.89 -4.49
N GLU A 45 6.68 -10.59 -3.39
CA GLU A 45 5.38 -11.16 -3.05
C GLU A 45 4.60 -10.14 -2.23
N ILE A 46 3.39 -9.80 -2.66
CA ILE A 46 2.45 -8.97 -1.91
C ILE A 46 1.34 -9.86 -1.37
N GLN A 47 1.07 -9.73 -0.07
CA GLN A 47 -0.06 -10.35 0.60
C GLN A 47 -1.04 -9.27 1.06
N HIS A 48 -2.29 -9.38 0.58
CA HIS A 48 -3.37 -8.46 0.89
C HIS A 48 -4.70 -9.23 0.96
N SER A 49 -5.49 -9.00 2.00
CA SER A 49 -6.82 -9.63 2.20
C SER A 49 -6.86 -11.17 2.06
N GLY A 50 -5.76 -11.85 2.42
CA GLY A 50 -5.64 -13.32 2.32
C GLY A 50 -5.10 -13.83 0.98
N GLU A 51 -5.09 -12.99 -0.06
CA GLU A 51 -4.50 -13.30 -1.36
C GLU A 51 -3.00 -13.02 -1.38
N ARG A 52 -2.27 -13.79 -2.18
CA ARG A 52 -0.83 -13.63 -2.41
C ARG A 52 -0.57 -13.52 -3.89
N VAL A 53 0.07 -12.43 -4.31
CA VAL A 53 0.40 -12.17 -5.70
C VAL A 53 1.89 -11.85 -5.79
N ILE A 54 2.58 -12.44 -6.77
CA ILE A 54 4.01 -12.23 -6.98
C ILE A 54 4.19 -11.32 -8.18
N PHE A 55 4.97 -10.26 -7.99
CA PHE A 55 5.27 -9.29 -9.02
C PHE A 55 6.76 -9.33 -9.35
N THR A 56 7.08 -9.48 -10.64
CA THR A 56 8.45 -9.39 -11.16
C THR A 56 8.69 -8.07 -11.89
N ASN A 57 7.62 -7.36 -12.25
CA ASN A 57 7.64 -6.06 -12.93
C ASN A 57 7.15 -4.94 -11.99
N PHE A 58 7.78 -3.77 -12.06
CA PHE A 58 7.38 -2.60 -11.28
C PHE A 58 6.05 -2.00 -11.77
N ASN A 59 5.76 -2.02 -13.07
CA ASN A 59 4.51 -1.45 -13.59
C ASN A 59 3.28 -2.19 -13.06
N GLU A 60 3.31 -3.52 -13.11
CA GLU A 60 2.21 -4.37 -12.59
C GLU A 60 2.03 -4.20 -11.08
N LEU A 61 3.14 -4.01 -10.35
CA LEU A 61 3.12 -3.74 -8.93
C LEU A 61 2.53 -2.36 -8.62
N ASP A 62 2.92 -1.33 -9.36
CA ASP A 62 2.38 0.03 -9.24
C ASP A 62 0.87 0.03 -9.49
N GLU A 63 0.42 -0.57 -10.59
CA GLU A 63 -1.01 -0.69 -10.93
C GLU A 63 -1.79 -1.43 -9.83
N PHE A 64 -1.24 -2.53 -9.31
CA PHE A 64 -1.86 -3.28 -8.22
C PHE A 64 -1.95 -2.45 -6.93
N LEU A 65 -0.86 -1.78 -6.55
CA LEU A 65 -0.82 -0.94 -5.35
C LEU A 65 -1.76 0.26 -5.46
N GLU A 66 -1.85 0.89 -6.63
CA GLU A 66 -2.82 1.94 -6.91
C GLU A 66 -4.25 1.43 -6.76
N LYS A 67 -4.58 0.26 -7.32
CA LYS A 67 -5.92 -0.34 -7.22
C LYS A 67 -6.34 -0.60 -5.77
N ILE A 68 -5.44 -1.11 -4.93
CA ILE A 68 -5.77 -1.45 -3.53
C ILE A 68 -5.65 -0.26 -2.57
N THR A 69 -4.93 0.80 -2.95
CA THR A 69 -4.70 1.98 -2.08
C THR A 69 -5.60 3.15 -2.46
N SER A 70 -6.07 3.21 -3.71
CA SER A 70 -6.90 4.31 -4.21
C SER A 70 -8.37 4.09 -3.84
N PRO A 71 -9.01 5.01 -3.11
CA PRO A 71 -10.43 4.92 -2.72
C PRO A 71 -11.41 5.01 -3.89
N ARG A 72 -10.96 5.19 -5.13
CA ARG A 72 -11.81 5.56 -6.27
C ARG A 72 -12.42 4.39 -7.05
N ILE A 73 -12.00 3.14 -6.83
CA ILE A 73 -12.41 2.00 -7.66
C ILE A 73 -12.82 0.80 -6.79
N SER A 74 -13.60 1.07 -5.76
CA SER A 74 -14.58 0.08 -5.29
C SER A 74 -15.92 0.79 -5.35
N GLU A 75 -16.78 0.36 -6.27
CA GLU A 75 -18.18 0.83 -6.29
C GLU A 75 -18.89 0.53 -4.95
N ASP A 76 -18.31 -0.37 -4.14
CA ASP A 76 -18.69 -0.72 -2.76
C ASP A 76 -17.87 0.00 -1.66
N ALA A 77 -17.23 1.14 -1.94
CA ALA A 77 -16.59 1.93 -0.89
C ALA A 77 -17.66 2.46 0.08
N SER A 78 -17.86 1.72 1.17
CA SER A 78 -18.78 1.98 2.28
C SER A 78 -18.89 3.48 2.60
N GLU A 79 -20.11 3.96 2.84
CA GLU A 79 -20.44 5.35 3.21
C GLU A 79 -19.51 5.90 4.31
N PHE A 80 -19.04 5.02 5.20
CA PHE A 80 -18.06 5.33 6.25
C PHE A 80 -16.71 5.81 5.71
N VAL A 81 -16.19 5.19 4.64
CA VAL A 81 -14.93 5.57 3.99
C VAL A 81 -15.06 6.93 3.31
N ASN A 82 -16.22 7.19 2.70
CA ASN A 82 -16.53 8.50 2.12
C ASN A 82 -16.60 9.61 3.19
N ILE A 83 -17.14 9.30 4.38
CA ILE A 83 -17.16 10.22 5.53
C ILE A 83 -15.74 10.50 6.05
N LEU A 84 -14.88 9.47 6.17
CA LEU A 84 -13.49 9.65 6.59
C LEU A 84 -12.70 10.51 5.60
N ASN A 85 -12.84 10.25 4.30
CA ASN A 85 -12.20 11.04 3.24
C ASN A 85 -12.68 12.50 3.26
N ARG A 86 -13.98 12.74 3.45
CA ARG A 86 -14.54 14.10 3.55
C ARG A 86 -13.95 14.90 4.72
N ARG A 87 -13.69 14.25 5.87
CA ARG A 87 -13.06 14.90 7.03
C ARG A 87 -11.57 15.20 6.82
N LEU A 88 -10.83 14.30 6.16
CA LEU A 88 -9.42 14.52 5.84
C LEU A 88 -9.25 15.68 4.86
N SER A 89 -10.05 15.73 3.79
CA SER A 89 -10.06 16.83 2.82
C SER A 89 -10.48 18.16 3.45
N SER A 90 -11.46 18.14 4.36
CA SER A 90 -11.90 19.32 5.11
C SER A 90 -10.79 19.91 6.00
N ASN A 91 -9.91 19.09 6.57
CA ASN A 91 -8.77 19.56 7.36
C ASN A 91 -7.62 20.10 6.52
N VAL A 92 -7.47 19.66 5.26
CA VAL A 92 -6.52 20.25 4.30
C VAL A 92 -7.01 21.63 3.87
N LEU A 93 -8.32 21.79 3.62
CA LEU A 93 -8.91 23.06 3.20
C LEU A 93 -8.89 24.13 4.32
N ARG A 94 -8.97 23.74 5.60
CA ARG A 94 -8.82 24.69 6.73
C ARG A 94 -7.40 25.20 6.97
N LYS A 95 -6.39 24.67 6.29
CA LYS A 95 -5.00 25.14 6.41
C LYS A 95 -4.57 26.06 5.26
N LEU A 96 -5.48 26.41 4.36
CA LEU A 96 -5.29 27.44 3.35
C LEU A 96 -6.02 28.72 3.79
N ASP A 97 -5.54 29.32 4.87
CA ASP A 97 -5.72 30.74 5.14
C ASP A 97 -4.31 31.36 5.03
N PHE A 98 -4.08 32.12 3.97
CA PHE A 98 -2.97 33.07 3.83
C PHE A 98 -3.56 34.47 3.94
#